data_AF-A0A099D4J7-F1
#
_entry.id   AF-A0A099D4J7-F1
#
_cell.length_a   1.000
_cell.length_b   1.000
_cell.length_c   1.000
_cell.angle_alpha   90.00
_cell.angle_beta   90.00
_cell.angle_gamma   90.00
#
_symmetry.space_group_name_H-M   'P 1'
#
loop_
_entity.id
_entity.type
_entity.pdbx_description
1 polymer ?
#
loop_
_entity_poly.entity_id
_entity_poly.type
_entity_poly.pdbx_seq_one_letter_code
_entity_poly.pdbx_strand_id
1 'polypeptide(L)'
;MSNPPSHDESAAPGNLTEIFARLTDVPLDHVDKLIDTTQSVYADLNRVMEHPYWADLVFHQGAALRALREARAELDAFRAEAVGARNTELGVTVATGVIGEEREYAERDESKRELVERLLRPPRQGCACRLYVWDRPYENEQEPGPYSGLRIVTSADDEMGVLNYTEEDEQGQLSSWQTRSPAPDSRAPVLRFDLGSPLTFPTDSVLGFAELRAALDEFVSTGECPRSVDWQRARWGQ
;
A
#
# COMPACT_ATOMS: atom_id res chain seq x y z
N MET A 1 12.65 33.80 27.09
CA MET A 1 13.04 32.58 26.36
C MET A 1 13.36 31.53 27.40
N SER A 2 12.40 30.63 27.65
CA SER A 2 12.53 29.57 28.65
C SER A 2 13.05 28.33 27.94
N ASN A 3 14.17 27.79 28.41
CA ASN A 3 14.65 26.49 27.94
C ASN A 3 13.58 25.41 28.24
N PRO A 4 13.38 24.42 27.36
CA PRO A 4 12.56 23.27 27.69
C PRO A 4 13.25 22.46 28.81
N PRO A 5 12.47 21.83 29.71
CA PRO A 5 13.04 21.04 30.78
C PRO A 5 13.76 19.82 30.20
N SER A 6 14.97 19.60 30.67
CA SER A 6 15.74 18.37 30.48
C SER A 6 14.91 17.18 30.93
N HIS A 7 14.55 16.29 30.00
CA HIS A 7 13.98 15.00 30.36
C HIS A 7 15.06 14.17 31.05
N ASP A 8 14.76 13.80 32.30
CA ASP A 8 15.51 12.87 33.13
C ASP A 8 15.81 11.56 32.36
N GLU A 9 17.11 11.27 32.24
CA GLU A 9 17.64 9.94 31.94
C GLU A 9 17.46 9.01 33.15
N SER A 10 16.30 8.37 33.34
CA SER A 10 16.24 7.09 34.06
C SER A 10 14.87 6.41 33.98
N ALA A 11 14.53 5.86 32.83
CA ALA A 11 13.70 4.67 32.75
C ALA A 11 14.20 3.89 31.54
N ALA A 12 14.65 2.65 31.73
CA ALA A 12 14.80 1.74 30.59
C ALA A 12 13.49 1.84 29.79
N PRO A 13 13.53 2.09 28.47
CA PRO A 13 12.31 2.27 27.70
C PRO A 13 11.43 1.05 27.99
N GLY A 14 10.27 1.28 28.62
CA GLY A 14 9.26 0.24 28.74
C GLY A 14 9.07 -0.36 27.35
N ASN A 15 8.85 -1.67 27.29
CA ASN A 15 8.70 -2.46 26.07
C ASN A 15 8.18 -1.61 24.89
N LEU A 16 9.07 -1.24 23.95
CA LEU A 16 8.77 -0.26 22.88
C LEU A 16 7.53 -0.66 22.10
N THR A 17 7.32 -1.97 21.92
CA THR A 17 6.11 -2.55 21.34
C THR A 17 4.83 -2.11 22.08
N GLU A 18 4.83 -2.10 23.42
CA GLU A 18 3.67 -1.64 24.21
C GLU A 18 3.46 -0.14 24.10
N ILE A 19 4.54 0.64 23.97
CA ILE A 19 4.46 2.09 23.74
C ILE A 19 3.81 2.33 22.38
N PHE A 20 4.34 1.75 21.31
CA PHE A 20 3.79 1.93 19.96
C PHE A 20 2.36 1.39 19.87
N ALA A 21 2.04 0.26 20.52
CA ALA A 21 0.67 -0.25 20.59
C ALA A 21 -0.31 0.79 21.17
N ARG A 22 0.06 1.51 22.23
CA ARG A 22 -0.77 2.61 22.75
C ARG A 22 -0.87 3.79 21.80
N LEU A 23 0.21 4.11 21.08
CA LEU A 23 0.20 5.19 20.07
C LEU A 23 -0.67 4.86 18.86
N THR A 24 -0.95 3.57 18.59
CA THR A 24 -1.91 3.17 17.55
C THR A 24 -3.38 3.43 17.92
N ASP A 25 -3.70 3.66 19.19
CA ASP A 25 -5.07 3.91 19.68
C ASP A 25 -5.49 5.37 19.49
N VAL A 26 -5.52 5.80 18.22
CA VAL A 26 -5.92 7.14 17.81
C VAL A 26 -7.43 7.19 17.56
N PRO A 27 -8.19 8.08 18.23
CA PRO A 27 -9.65 8.07 18.18
C PRO A 27 -10.20 8.79 16.93
N LEU A 28 -9.91 8.26 15.74
CA LEU A 28 -10.36 8.84 14.47
C LEU A 28 -11.89 8.94 14.39
N ASP A 29 -12.62 7.96 14.93
CA ASP A 29 -14.09 7.96 14.97
C ASP A 29 -14.67 9.18 15.70
N HIS A 30 -13.98 9.69 16.73
CA HIS A 30 -14.41 10.90 17.42
C HIS A 30 -14.24 12.15 16.55
N VAL A 31 -13.18 12.19 15.74
CA VAL A 31 -12.94 13.28 14.78
C VAL A 31 -13.96 13.20 13.65
N ASP A 32 -14.23 12.01 13.13
CA ASP A 32 -15.26 11.78 12.10
C ASP A 32 -16.64 12.21 12.58
N LYS A 33 -17.02 11.83 13.80
CA LYS A 33 -18.27 12.29 14.42
C LYS A 33 -18.34 13.82 14.55
N LEU A 34 -17.23 14.47 14.89
CA LEU A 34 -17.18 15.93 14.99
C LEU A 34 -17.29 16.60 13.62
N ILE A 35 -16.67 16.02 12.58
CA ILE A 35 -16.81 16.45 11.19
C ILE A 35 -18.29 16.35 10.77
N ASP A 36 -18.92 15.19 10.97
CA ASP A 36 -20.32 14.95 10.60
C ASP A 36 -21.27 15.91 11.33
N THR A 37 -21.06 16.09 12.63
CA THR A 37 -21.84 17.03 13.44
C THR A 37 -21.68 18.45 12.91
N THR A 38 -20.45 18.86 12.57
CA THR A 38 -20.17 20.20 12.03
C THR A 38 -20.80 20.38 10.64
N GLN A 39 -20.78 19.35 9.78
CA GLN A 39 -21.42 19.38 8.46
C GLN A 39 -22.94 19.45 8.57
N SER A 40 -23.55 18.76 9.55
CA SER A 40 -25.02 18.74 9.71
C SER A 40 -25.62 20.14 9.93
N VAL A 41 -24.88 21.04 10.58
CA VAL A 41 -25.27 22.44 10.80
C VAL A 41 -25.42 23.22 9.48
N TYR A 42 -24.80 22.75 8.38
CA TYR A 42 -24.92 23.37 7.05
C TYR A 42 -26.36 23.36 6.53
N ALA A 43 -27.14 22.32 6.85
CA ALA A 43 -28.54 22.23 6.46
C ALA A 43 -29.37 23.40 7.03
N ASP A 44 -29.02 23.87 8.23
CA ASP A 44 -29.66 25.02 8.86
C ASP A 44 -29.10 26.36 8.35
N LEU A 45 -27.81 26.43 7.98
CA LEU A 45 -27.22 27.64 7.39
C LEU A 45 -27.89 28.03 6.07
N ASN A 46 -28.28 27.06 5.24
CA ASN A 46 -29.01 27.35 4.01
C ASN A 46 -30.38 28.01 4.26
N ARG A 47 -30.97 27.84 5.45
CA ARG A 47 -32.25 28.48 5.80
C ARG A 47 -32.11 29.96 6.12
N VAL A 48 -30.90 30.46 6.33
CA VAL A 48 -30.63 31.87 6.66
C VAL A 48 -29.80 32.57 5.58
N MET A 49 -29.83 32.09 4.34
CA MET A 49 -29.02 32.61 3.22
C MET A 49 -29.17 34.11 2.97
N GLU A 50 -30.35 34.67 3.24
CA GLU A 50 -30.64 36.10 3.05
C GLU A 50 -30.17 36.98 4.23
N HIS A 51 -29.67 36.37 5.31
CA HIS A 51 -29.24 37.10 6.49
C HIS A 51 -27.86 37.74 6.28
N PRO A 52 -27.62 38.98 6.76
CA PRO A 52 -26.34 39.68 6.55
C PRO A 52 -25.09 38.93 7.03
N TYR A 53 -25.23 38.10 8.06
CA TYR A 53 -24.13 37.31 8.62
C TYR A 53 -23.93 35.94 7.94
N TRP A 54 -24.76 35.57 6.98
CA TRP A 54 -24.71 34.23 6.38
C TRP A 54 -23.34 33.91 5.77
N ALA A 55 -22.76 34.86 5.03
CA ALA A 55 -21.46 34.69 4.39
C ALA A 55 -20.36 34.40 5.42
N ASP A 56 -20.34 35.13 6.54
CA ASP A 56 -19.36 34.94 7.61
C ASP A 56 -19.55 33.58 8.31
N LEU A 57 -20.80 33.17 8.54
CA LEU A 57 -21.11 31.87 9.14
C LEU A 57 -20.65 30.71 8.25
N VAL A 58 -20.91 30.78 6.94
CA VAL A 58 -20.43 29.78 5.96
C VAL A 58 -18.91 29.77 5.90
N PHE A 59 -18.27 30.94 5.92
CA PHE A 59 -16.81 31.05 5.93
C PHE A 59 -16.20 30.37 7.17
N HIS A 60 -16.67 30.69 8.37
CA HIS A 60 -16.14 30.14 9.60
C HIS A 60 -16.37 28.63 9.71
N GLN A 61 -17.54 28.13 9.33
CA GLN A 61 -17.81 26.70 9.33
C GLN A 61 -16.95 25.97 8.29
N GLY A 62 -16.80 26.53 7.08
CA GLY A 62 -15.92 25.96 6.05
C GLY A 62 -14.47 25.88 6.50
N ALA A 63 -13.97 26.91 7.19
CA ALA A 63 -12.64 26.91 7.80
C ALA A 63 -12.51 25.85 8.90
N ALA A 64 -13.51 25.70 9.77
CA ALA A 64 -13.52 24.68 10.82
C ALA A 64 -13.54 23.26 10.22
N LEU A 65 -14.37 23.00 9.22
CA LEU A 65 -14.42 21.70 8.53
C LEU A 65 -13.10 21.35 7.85
N ARG A 66 -12.43 22.33 7.24
CA ARG A 66 -11.10 22.13 6.67
C ARG A 66 -10.10 21.73 7.75
N ALA A 67 -10.03 22.50 8.84
CA ALA A 67 -9.11 22.21 9.94
C ALA A 67 -9.37 20.84 10.59
N LEU A 68 -10.63 20.43 10.73
CA LEU A 68 -10.97 19.09 11.24
C LEU A 68 -10.53 17.97 10.31
N ARG A 69 -10.70 18.14 8.98
CA ARG A 69 -10.25 17.15 7.99
C ARG A 69 -8.73 17.05 7.93
N GLU A 70 -8.02 18.18 8.01
CA GLU A 70 -6.56 18.23 8.11
C GLU A 70 -6.09 17.51 9.38
N ALA A 71 -6.68 17.85 10.55
CA ALA A 71 -6.34 17.19 11.81
C ALA A 71 -6.62 15.68 11.77
N ARG A 72 -7.72 15.25 11.14
CA ARG A 72 -8.01 13.83 10.93
C ARG A 72 -6.92 13.15 10.10
N ALA A 73 -6.51 13.76 8.99
CA ALA A 73 -5.48 13.21 8.11
C ALA A 73 -4.14 13.07 8.83
N GLU A 74 -3.72 14.08 9.59
CA GLU A 74 -2.48 14.04 10.39
C GLU A 74 -2.53 12.97 11.50
N LEU A 75 -3.68 12.81 12.15
CA LEU A 75 -3.87 11.76 13.16
C LEU A 75 -3.85 10.36 12.55
N ASP A 76 -4.37 10.20 11.33
CA ASP A 76 -4.33 8.93 10.60
C ASP A 76 -2.90 8.59 10.17
N ALA A 77 -2.16 9.56 9.65
CA ALA A 77 -0.74 9.42 9.32
C ALA A 77 0.08 9.06 10.57
N PHE A 78 -0.14 9.75 11.69
CA PHE A 78 0.48 9.42 12.98
C PHE A 78 0.20 7.97 13.41
N ARG A 79 -1.06 7.53 13.28
CA ARG A 79 -1.45 6.15 13.58
C ARG A 79 -0.71 5.16 12.68
N ALA A 80 -0.63 5.44 11.38
CA ALA A 80 0.08 4.59 10.42
C ALA A 80 1.58 4.47 10.75
N GLU A 81 2.23 5.58 11.12
CA GLU A 81 3.62 5.57 11.59
C GLU A 81 3.80 4.75 12.87
N ALA A 82 2.89 4.89 13.84
CA ALA A 82 2.93 4.08 15.05
C ALA A 82 2.73 2.58 14.77
N VAL A 83 1.88 2.22 13.79
CA VAL A 83 1.70 0.83 13.33
C VAL A 83 2.99 0.30 12.71
N GLY A 84 3.60 1.05 11.80
CA GLY A 84 4.86 0.66 11.15
C GLY A 84 5.99 0.45 12.15
N ALA A 85 6.16 1.39 13.09
CA ALA A 85 7.15 1.28 14.16
C ALA A 85 6.90 0.04 15.04
N ARG A 86 5.65 -0.21 15.46
CA ARG A 86 5.29 -1.41 16.23
C ARG A 86 5.63 -2.70 15.47
N ASN A 87 5.27 -2.76 14.20
CA ASN A 87 5.46 -3.95 13.38
C ASN A 87 6.94 -4.21 13.12
N THR A 88 7.73 -3.15 12.91
CA THR A 88 9.20 -3.22 12.83
C THR A 88 9.80 -3.84 14.10
N GLU A 89 9.39 -3.39 15.29
CA GLU A 89 9.84 -3.97 16.57
C GLU A 89 9.44 -5.44 16.72
N LEU A 90 8.32 -5.86 16.13
CA LEU A 90 7.82 -7.24 16.14
C LEU A 90 8.41 -8.11 15.03
N GLY A 91 9.15 -7.54 14.07
CA GLY A 91 9.57 -8.24 12.85
C GLY A 91 8.40 -8.69 11.97
N VAL A 92 7.28 -7.97 12.01
CA VAL A 92 6.06 -8.26 11.23
C VAL A 92 6.04 -7.40 9.98
N THR A 93 5.68 -8.02 8.85
CA THR A 93 5.43 -7.33 7.58
C THR A 93 3.99 -7.53 7.13
N VAL A 94 3.43 -6.48 6.53
CA VAL A 94 2.09 -6.49 5.93
C VAL A 94 2.24 -6.57 4.41
N ALA A 95 1.66 -7.61 3.81
CA ALA A 95 1.52 -7.72 2.38
C ALA A 95 0.26 -6.97 1.92
N THR A 96 0.40 -6.09 0.94
CA THR A 96 -0.69 -5.33 0.33
C THR A 96 -0.83 -5.73 -1.12
N GLY A 97 -1.95 -6.38 -1.47
CA GLY A 97 -2.29 -6.70 -2.86
C GLY A 97 -3.30 -5.70 -3.42
N VAL A 98 -3.06 -5.27 -4.65
CA VAL A 98 -3.99 -4.46 -5.45
C VAL A 98 -4.52 -5.33 -6.58
N ILE A 99 -5.80 -5.68 -6.52
CA ILE A 99 -6.48 -6.54 -7.49
C ILE A 99 -7.64 -5.75 -8.10
N GLY A 100 -7.42 -5.19 -9.29
CA GLY A 100 -8.36 -4.25 -9.90
C GLY A 100 -8.40 -2.95 -9.10
N GLU A 101 -9.58 -2.60 -8.57
CA GLU A 101 -9.79 -1.41 -7.74
C GLU A 101 -9.73 -1.73 -6.23
N GLU A 102 -9.67 -3.01 -5.86
CA GLU A 102 -9.66 -3.47 -4.48
C GLU A 102 -8.22 -3.57 -3.95
N ARG A 103 -8.04 -3.15 -2.69
CA ARG A 103 -6.84 -3.38 -1.90
C ARG A 103 -7.13 -4.39 -0.81
N GLU A 104 -6.18 -5.29 -0.61
CA GLU A 104 -6.24 -6.33 0.40
C GLU A 104 -4.96 -6.36 1.21
N TYR A 105 -5.10 -6.56 2.51
CA TYR A 105 -4.00 -6.54 3.47
C TYR A 105 -3.88 -7.88 4.17
N ALA A 106 -2.65 -8.41 4.24
CA ALA A 106 -2.36 -9.69 4.86
C ALA A 106 -1.10 -9.61 5.73
N GLU A 107 -1.28 -9.75 7.04
CA GLU A 107 -0.18 -9.75 8.02
C GLU A 107 0.16 -11.16 8.53
N ARG A 108 -0.80 -12.10 8.51
CA ARG A 108 -0.62 -13.48 8.96
C ARG A 108 -0.32 -14.41 7.80
N ASP A 109 0.46 -15.46 8.05
CA ASP A 109 0.85 -16.44 7.02
C ASP A 109 -0.33 -17.03 6.24
N GLU A 110 -1.42 -17.37 6.92
CA GLU A 110 -2.64 -17.90 6.28
C GLU A 110 -3.26 -16.88 5.32
N SER A 111 -3.46 -15.64 5.78
CA SER A 111 -3.96 -14.55 4.94
C SER A 111 -3.01 -14.19 3.79
N LYS A 112 -1.69 -14.33 3.99
CA LYS A 112 -0.70 -14.08 2.93
C LYS A 112 -0.80 -15.13 1.83
N ARG A 113 -0.98 -16.41 2.17
CA ARG A 113 -1.22 -17.49 1.19
C ARG A 113 -2.52 -17.29 0.43
N GLU A 114 -3.60 -16.91 1.11
CA GLU A 114 -4.88 -16.59 0.46
C GLU A 114 -4.72 -15.44 -0.54
N LEU A 115 -3.99 -14.39 -0.15
CA LEU A 115 -3.69 -13.26 -1.02
C LEU A 115 -2.90 -13.70 -2.27
N VAL A 116 -1.88 -14.56 -2.11
CA VAL A 116 -1.10 -15.11 -3.23
C VAL A 116 -1.99 -15.87 -4.22
N GLU A 117 -2.90 -16.72 -3.74
CA GLU A 117 -3.83 -17.43 -4.62
C GLU A 117 -4.75 -16.48 -5.39
N ARG A 118 -5.23 -15.41 -4.74
CA ARG A 118 -6.05 -14.38 -5.41
C ARG A 118 -5.25 -13.61 -6.47
N LEU A 119 -3.98 -13.29 -6.22
CA LEU A 119 -3.11 -12.62 -7.18
C LEU A 119 -2.78 -13.49 -8.39
N LEU A 120 -2.68 -14.81 -8.22
CA LEU A 120 -2.48 -15.74 -9.33
C LEU A 120 -3.75 -15.89 -10.18
N ARG A 121 -4.93 -15.84 -9.53
CA ARG A 121 -6.23 -16.01 -10.20
C ARG A 121 -7.14 -14.79 -9.97
N PRO A 122 -6.79 -13.61 -10.51
CA PRO A 122 -7.63 -12.44 -10.34
C PRO A 122 -8.98 -12.63 -11.03
N PRO A 123 -10.07 -12.00 -10.53
CA PRO A 123 -11.41 -12.12 -11.12
C PRO A 123 -11.45 -11.73 -12.60
N ARG A 124 -10.62 -10.77 -13.01
CA ARG A 124 -10.46 -10.32 -14.40
C ARG A 124 -9.12 -10.80 -14.94
N GLN A 125 -9.15 -11.69 -15.92
CA GLN A 125 -7.93 -12.22 -16.54
C GLN A 125 -7.17 -11.14 -17.33
N GLY A 126 -5.83 -11.23 -17.32
CA GLY A 126 -4.94 -10.34 -18.04
C GLY A 126 -4.83 -8.91 -17.49
N CYS A 127 -5.49 -8.58 -16.37
CA CYS A 127 -5.24 -7.32 -15.67
C CYS A 127 -3.99 -7.43 -14.80
N ALA A 128 -3.21 -6.35 -14.75
CA ALA A 128 -2.07 -6.29 -13.85
C ALA A 128 -2.54 -6.13 -12.40
N CYS A 129 -2.17 -7.08 -11.56
CA CYS A 129 -2.24 -6.93 -10.12
C CYS A 129 -0.92 -6.34 -9.60
N ARG A 130 -0.94 -5.78 -8.39
CA ARG A 130 0.27 -5.32 -7.71
C ARG A 130 0.36 -5.95 -6.33
N LEU A 131 1.57 -6.16 -5.86
CA LEU A 131 1.86 -6.67 -4.53
C LEU A 131 3.01 -5.87 -3.93
N TYR A 132 2.81 -5.44 -2.71
CA TYR A 132 3.76 -4.69 -1.93
C TYR A 132 3.92 -5.35 -0.56
N VAL A 133 5.09 -5.22 0.04
CA VAL A 133 5.35 -5.72 1.40
C VAL A 133 6.07 -4.64 2.16
N TRP A 134 5.56 -4.31 3.34
CA TRP A 134 6.08 -3.22 4.15
C TRP A 134 5.84 -3.44 5.64
N ASP A 135 6.17 -2.48 6.48
CA ASP A 135 5.91 -2.50 7.92
C ASP A 135 4.46 -2.17 8.27
N ARG A 136 3.68 -1.65 7.31
CA ARG A 136 2.25 -1.29 7.47
C ARG A 136 1.47 -1.47 6.17
N PRO A 137 0.12 -1.45 6.21
CA PRO A 137 -0.71 -1.40 5.01
C PRO A 137 -0.29 -0.27 4.06
N TYR A 138 -0.27 -0.54 2.75
CA TYR A 138 0.02 0.48 1.74
C TYR A 138 -1.27 1.03 1.12
N GLU A 139 -1.71 2.19 1.57
CA GLU A 139 -3.02 2.73 1.23
C GLU A 139 -3.03 3.46 -0.12
N ASN A 140 -1.99 4.25 -0.43
CA ASN A 140 -1.96 5.09 -1.63
C ASN A 140 -0.54 5.48 -2.09
N GLU A 141 -0.42 5.88 -3.36
CA GLU A 141 0.85 6.24 -4.00
C GLU A 141 1.42 7.61 -3.55
N GLN A 142 0.71 8.35 -2.71
CA GLN A 142 1.19 9.65 -2.20
C GLN A 142 2.01 9.48 -0.91
N GLU A 143 1.86 8.35 -0.24
CA GLU A 143 2.65 8.00 0.93
C GLU A 143 4.04 7.51 0.49
N PRO A 144 5.12 7.90 1.21
CA PRO A 144 6.46 7.46 0.89
C PRO A 144 6.60 5.96 1.09
N GLY A 145 7.20 5.25 0.13
CA GLY A 145 7.32 3.79 0.17
C GLY A 145 5.99 3.08 -0.13
N PRO A 146 5.97 1.74 -0.16
CA PRO A 146 7.13 0.86 -0.16
C PRO A 146 7.96 1.05 -1.43
N TYR A 147 9.27 1.10 -1.25
CA TYR A 147 10.23 1.38 -2.34
C TYR A 147 10.45 0.19 -3.27
N SER A 148 9.81 -0.95 -3.00
CA SER A 148 9.81 -2.11 -3.87
C SER A 148 8.41 -2.70 -4.03
N GLY A 149 8.19 -3.41 -5.13
CA GLY A 149 6.91 -4.04 -5.40
C GLY A 149 6.97 -4.99 -6.59
N LEU A 150 5.97 -5.87 -6.65
CA LEU A 150 5.73 -6.77 -7.76
C LEU A 150 4.50 -6.34 -8.53
N ARG A 151 4.62 -6.26 -9.86
CA ARG A 151 3.50 -6.34 -10.79
C ARG A 151 3.34 -7.79 -11.22
N ILE A 152 2.10 -8.27 -11.21
CA ILE A 152 1.72 -9.64 -11.54
C ILE A 152 0.74 -9.61 -12.70
N VAL A 153 1.06 -10.33 -13.77
CA VAL A 153 0.13 -10.55 -14.88
C VAL A 153 0.04 -12.04 -15.13
N THR A 154 -1.17 -12.59 -15.08
CA THR A 154 -1.42 -14.03 -15.26
C THR A 154 -2.48 -14.30 -16.33
N SER A 155 -2.37 -15.49 -16.93
CA SER A 155 -3.42 -16.20 -17.64
C SER A 155 -3.78 -17.43 -16.82
N ALA A 156 -4.93 -17.41 -16.14
CA ALA A 156 -5.38 -18.53 -15.33
C ALA A 156 -5.78 -19.76 -16.14
N ASP A 157 -6.20 -19.55 -17.41
CA ASP A 157 -6.55 -20.63 -18.33
C ASP A 157 -5.32 -21.44 -18.73
N ASP A 158 -4.18 -20.77 -18.92
CA ASP A 158 -2.90 -21.41 -19.27
C ASP A 158 -2.05 -21.76 -18.03
N GLU A 159 -2.48 -21.37 -16.84
CA GLU A 159 -1.72 -21.45 -15.57
C GLU A 159 -0.29 -20.89 -15.68
N MET A 160 -0.17 -19.78 -16.40
CA MET A 160 1.09 -19.10 -16.66
C MET A 160 1.00 -17.60 -16.38
N GLY A 161 2.14 -16.97 -16.13
CA GLY A 161 2.21 -15.57 -15.76
C GLY A 161 3.62 -15.01 -15.79
N VAL A 162 3.73 -13.74 -15.45
CA VAL A 162 4.99 -13.00 -15.38
C VAL A 162 4.97 -12.10 -14.15
N LEU A 163 6.13 -12.02 -13.48
CA LEU A 163 6.34 -11.04 -12.42
C LEU A 163 7.27 -9.95 -12.95
N ASN A 164 6.99 -8.71 -12.57
CA ASN A 164 7.86 -7.58 -12.78
C ASN A 164 8.15 -6.93 -11.43
N TYR A 165 9.38 -7.08 -10.96
CA TYR A 165 9.87 -6.45 -9.74
C TYR A 165 10.38 -5.05 -10.07
N THR A 166 9.97 -4.09 -9.25
CA THR A 166 10.45 -2.71 -9.30
C THR A 166 11.01 -2.34 -7.94
N GLU A 167 12.10 -1.59 -7.95
CA GLU A 167 12.75 -1.07 -6.75
C GLU A 167 13.24 0.35 -7.02
N GLU A 168 13.01 1.24 -6.08
CA GLU A 168 13.48 2.61 -6.04
C GLU A 168 14.60 2.72 -5.02
N ASP A 169 15.76 3.25 -5.43
CA ASP A 169 16.89 3.48 -4.52
C ASP A 169 16.76 4.80 -3.73
N GLU A 170 17.72 5.06 -2.84
CA GLU A 170 17.76 6.27 -2.01
C GLU A 170 17.83 7.58 -2.83
N GLN A 171 18.24 7.50 -4.09
CA GLN A 171 18.30 8.63 -5.01
C GLN A 171 17.01 8.80 -5.82
N GLY A 172 16.01 7.96 -5.59
CA GLY A 172 14.75 7.94 -6.33
C GLY A 172 14.88 7.29 -7.71
N GLN A 173 15.96 6.56 -7.99
CA GLN A 173 16.15 5.90 -9.26
C GLN A 173 15.40 4.55 -9.27
N LEU A 174 14.42 4.45 -10.17
CA LEU A 174 13.65 3.24 -10.37
C LEU A 174 14.42 2.22 -11.23
N SER A 175 14.62 1.03 -10.70
CA SER A 175 15.09 -0.15 -11.41
C SER A 175 13.96 -1.16 -11.58
N SER A 176 13.98 -1.89 -12.70
CA SER A 176 12.93 -2.86 -13.03
C SER A 176 13.51 -4.13 -13.64
N TRP A 177 13.00 -5.26 -13.16
CA TRP A 177 13.33 -6.60 -13.61
C TRP A 177 12.05 -7.38 -13.85
N GLN A 178 12.11 -8.33 -14.76
CA GLN A 178 11.03 -9.28 -15.00
C GLN A 178 11.58 -10.69 -14.85
N THR A 179 10.70 -11.63 -14.53
CA THR A 179 11.06 -13.05 -14.45
C THR A 179 11.74 -13.52 -15.74
N ARG A 180 12.58 -14.54 -15.63
CA ARG A 180 13.28 -15.17 -16.73
C ARG A 180 13.06 -16.67 -16.69
N SER A 181 12.50 -17.22 -17.77
CA SER A 181 12.41 -18.64 -18.01
C SER A 181 13.69 -19.12 -18.71
N PRO A 182 14.44 -20.08 -18.13
CA PRO A 182 15.61 -20.65 -18.78
C PRO A 182 15.25 -21.54 -19.98
N ALA A 183 14.01 -22.05 -20.02
CA ALA A 183 13.48 -22.88 -21.10
C ALA A 183 12.07 -22.40 -21.48
N PRO A 184 11.98 -21.32 -22.29
CA PRO A 184 10.69 -20.70 -22.63
C PRO A 184 9.72 -21.69 -23.28
N ASP A 185 8.48 -21.75 -22.80
CA ASP A 185 7.45 -22.58 -23.41
C ASP A 185 6.95 -21.92 -24.69
N SER A 186 7.00 -22.67 -25.80
CA SER A 186 6.43 -22.27 -27.09
C SER A 186 4.92 -21.98 -27.06
N ARG A 187 4.21 -22.47 -26.03
CA ARG A 187 2.78 -22.25 -25.81
C ARG A 187 2.48 -21.12 -24.82
N ALA A 188 3.50 -20.41 -24.33
CA ALA A 188 3.31 -19.31 -23.39
C ALA A 188 2.38 -18.23 -23.98
N PRO A 189 1.35 -17.79 -23.23
CA PRO A 189 0.43 -16.77 -23.69
C PRO A 189 1.13 -15.43 -23.85
N VAL A 190 0.58 -14.59 -24.73
CA VAL A 190 1.02 -13.19 -24.86
C VAL A 190 0.45 -12.39 -23.69
N LEU A 191 1.28 -12.08 -22.71
CA LEU A 191 0.91 -11.29 -21.54
C LEU A 191 1.24 -9.81 -21.78
N ARG A 192 0.27 -8.94 -21.53
CA ARG A 192 0.42 -7.48 -21.66
C ARG A 192 0.84 -6.86 -20.35
N PHE A 193 1.58 -5.75 -20.43
CA PHE A 193 1.95 -4.98 -19.24
C PHE A 193 0.72 -4.43 -18.50
N ASP A 194 -0.31 -4.05 -19.26
CA ASP A 194 -1.64 -3.67 -18.78
C ASP A 194 -2.65 -3.86 -19.92
N LEU A 195 -3.95 -3.96 -19.62
CA LEU A 195 -5.02 -4.19 -20.62
C LEU A 195 -5.08 -3.07 -21.68
N GLY A 196 -4.73 -1.84 -21.31
CA GLY A 196 -4.68 -0.68 -22.20
C GLY A 196 -3.32 -0.46 -22.88
N SER A 197 -2.29 -1.25 -22.54
CA SER A 197 -0.93 -1.03 -23.02
C SER A 197 -0.64 -1.88 -24.28
N PRO A 198 0.07 -1.33 -25.29
CA PRO A 198 0.61 -2.14 -26.39
C PRO A 198 1.84 -2.96 -25.96
N LEU A 199 2.40 -2.68 -24.78
CA LEU A 199 3.59 -3.34 -24.28
C LEU A 199 3.27 -4.77 -23.85
N THR A 200 4.05 -5.72 -24.36
CA THR A 200 3.93 -7.15 -24.08
C THR A 200 5.20 -7.68 -23.47
N PHE A 201 5.05 -8.56 -22.48
CA PHE A 201 6.18 -9.24 -21.90
C PHE A 201 6.81 -10.20 -22.91
N PRO A 202 8.14 -10.26 -23.00
CA PRO A 202 8.84 -11.30 -23.75
C PRO A 202 8.43 -12.70 -23.30
N THR A 203 8.32 -13.63 -24.26
CA THR A 203 7.97 -15.03 -23.99
C THR A 203 8.92 -15.71 -23.01
N ASP A 204 10.21 -15.34 -23.05
CA ASP A 204 11.24 -15.81 -22.12
C ASP A 204 11.09 -15.27 -20.69
N SER A 205 10.04 -14.50 -20.41
CA SER A 205 9.73 -14.00 -19.06
C SER A 205 8.55 -14.70 -18.41
N VAL A 206 7.84 -15.55 -19.16
CA VAL A 206 6.64 -16.24 -18.70
C VAL A 206 7.02 -17.53 -17.98
N LEU A 207 6.47 -17.70 -16.77
CA LEU A 207 6.68 -18.85 -15.88
C LEU A 207 5.35 -19.54 -15.58
N GLY A 208 5.42 -20.78 -15.10
CA GLY A 208 4.25 -21.53 -14.63
C GLY A 208 3.81 -21.09 -13.23
N PHE A 209 2.54 -21.32 -12.88
CA PHE A 209 1.98 -20.95 -11.57
C PHE A 209 2.74 -21.53 -10.38
N ALA A 210 3.39 -22.68 -10.51
CA ALA A 210 4.22 -23.25 -9.44
C ALA A 210 5.41 -22.34 -9.11
N GLU A 211 6.10 -21.83 -10.12
CA GLU A 211 7.27 -20.94 -9.96
C GLU A 211 6.83 -19.54 -9.49
N LEU A 212 5.74 -19.02 -10.06
CA LEU A 212 5.15 -17.74 -9.63
C LEU A 212 4.71 -17.79 -8.17
N ARG A 213 4.05 -18.87 -7.75
CA ARG A 213 3.64 -19.06 -6.36
C ARG A 213 4.84 -19.06 -5.43
N ALA A 214 5.89 -19.81 -5.75
CA ALA A 214 7.10 -19.83 -4.94
C ALA A 214 7.71 -18.42 -4.79
N ALA A 215 7.76 -17.64 -5.87
CA ALA A 215 8.28 -16.28 -5.84
C ALA A 215 7.39 -15.31 -5.05
N LEU A 216 6.07 -15.42 -5.20
CA LEU A 216 5.12 -14.60 -4.45
C LEU A 216 5.12 -14.96 -2.96
N ASP A 217 5.19 -16.23 -2.60
CA ASP A 217 5.31 -16.71 -1.22
C ASP A 217 6.62 -16.21 -0.57
N GLU A 218 7.73 -16.25 -1.32
CA GLU A 218 9.00 -15.66 -0.86
C GLU A 218 8.85 -14.15 -0.65
N PHE A 219 8.26 -13.43 -1.62
CA PHE A 219 8.07 -11.99 -1.53
C PHE A 219 7.22 -11.59 -0.32
N VAL A 220 6.06 -12.21 -0.10
CA VAL A 220 5.20 -11.88 1.07
C VAL A 220 5.86 -12.20 2.41
N SER A 221 6.88 -13.06 2.42
CA SER A 221 7.66 -13.38 3.61
C SER A 221 8.81 -12.41 3.84
N THR A 222 9.51 -11.95 2.81
CA THR A 222 10.76 -11.18 2.94
C THR A 222 10.65 -9.71 2.57
N GLY A 223 9.75 -9.37 1.64
CA GLY A 223 9.70 -8.06 0.98
C GLY A 223 10.87 -7.77 0.03
N GLU A 224 11.79 -8.74 -0.14
CA GLU A 224 12.95 -8.63 -1.02
C GLU A 224 12.67 -9.25 -2.38
N CYS A 225 13.44 -8.86 -3.41
CA CYS A 225 13.41 -9.50 -4.72
C CYS A 225 13.55 -11.04 -4.60
N PRO A 226 12.53 -11.83 -4.99
CA PRO A 226 12.52 -13.29 -4.79
C PRO A 226 13.69 -14.01 -5.46
N ARG A 227 14.33 -14.94 -4.76
CA ARG A 227 15.45 -15.74 -5.28
C ARG A 227 15.01 -17.09 -5.83
N SER A 228 13.76 -17.47 -5.62
CA SER A 228 13.18 -18.72 -6.14
C SER A 228 13.02 -18.76 -7.66
N VAL A 229 13.20 -17.62 -8.34
CA VAL A 229 13.12 -17.48 -9.80
C VAL A 229 14.29 -16.64 -10.32
N ASP A 230 14.64 -16.86 -11.58
CA ASP A 230 15.64 -16.03 -12.26
C ASP A 230 15.01 -14.71 -12.74
N TRP A 231 15.80 -13.64 -12.73
CA TRP A 231 15.40 -12.31 -13.17
C TRP A 231 16.23 -11.83 -14.36
N GLN A 232 15.62 -11.00 -15.19
CA GLN A 232 16.30 -10.25 -16.24
C GLN A 232 15.84 -8.80 -16.24
N ARG A 233 16.72 -7.89 -16.67
CA ARG A 233 16.42 -6.45 -16.69
C ARG A 233 15.25 -6.18 -17.64
N ALA A 234 14.27 -5.41 -17.17
CA ALA A 234 13.11 -5.08 -17.98
C ALA A 234 13.48 -4.13 -19.12
N ARG A 235 12.89 -4.31 -20.30
CA ARG A 235 13.32 -3.61 -21.54
C ARG A 235 12.86 -2.14 -21.62
N TRP A 236 12.05 -1.69 -20.68
CA TRP A 236 11.40 -0.37 -20.69
C TRP A 236 12.23 0.74 -20.02
N GLY A 237 13.48 0.46 -19.62
CA GLY A 237 14.38 1.37 -18.91
C GLY A 237 15.64 1.80 -19.68
N GLN A 238 15.58 1.86 -21.01
CA GLN A 238 16.61 2.48 -21.86
C GLN A 238 16.05 3.68 -22.61
#